data_AF-A0A2G2VJF8-F1
#
_entry.id   AF-A0A2G2VJF8-F1
#
_cell.length_a   1.000
_cell.length_b   1.000
_cell.length_c   1.000
_cell.angle_alpha   90.00
_cell.angle_beta   90.00
_cell.angle_gamma   90.00
#
_symmetry.space_group_name_H-M   'P 1'
#
loop_
_entity.id
_entity.type
_entity.pdbx_description
1 polymer ?
#
loop_
_entity_poly.entity_id
_entity_poly.type
_entity_poly.pdbx_seq_one_letter_code
_entity_poly.pdbx_strand_id
1 'polypeptide(L)'
;MPKRDLVSWNSVIRVFSDSKCYFEAIGVIKEMFLWSEFKPNVVSVVSVLPICAVLEDEIMVSEIHCYGIKVGLDFQVSAGNAFVDAYGKCLNVESL
;
A
#
# COMPACT_ATOMS: atom_id res chain seq x y z
N MET A 1 -10.28 10.12 19.73
CA MET A 1 -10.77 9.22 18.66
C MET A 1 -11.26 7.94 19.32
N PRO A 2 -12.40 7.35 18.92
CA PRO A 2 -12.74 5.99 19.32
C PRO A 2 -11.62 5.03 18.90
N LYS A 3 -11.51 3.89 19.58
CA LYS A 3 -10.44 2.90 19.37
C LYS A 3 -10.36 2.54 17.87
N ARG A 4 -9.21 2.79 17.23
CA ARG A 4 -8.99 2.42 15.82
C ARG A 4 -8.95 0.89 15.71
N ASP A 5 -9.51 0.37 14.62
CA ASP A 5 -9.40 -1.01 14.17
C ASP A 5 -8.89 -1.07 12.72
N LEU A 6 -8.61 -2.28 12.20
CA LEU A 6 -8.13 -2.47 10.83
C LEU A 6 -9.07 -1.87 9.76
N VAL A 7 -10.39 -1.90 10.01
CA VAL A 7 -11.38 -1.35 9.07
C VAL A 7 -11.25 0.17 9.01
N SER A 8 -11.11 0.83 10.16
CA SER A 8 -10.91 2.28 10.23
C SER A 8 -9.61 2.72 9.56
N TRP A 9 -8.51 1.99 9.75
CA TRP A 9 -7.23 2.26 9.07
C TRP A 9 -7.37 2.16 7.55
N ASN A 10 -7.94 1.06 7.06
CA ASN A 10 -8.15 0.84 5.62
C ASN A 10 -9.09 1.89 5.02
N SER A 11 -10.11 2.31 5.77
CA SER A 11 -11.04 3.35 5.33
C SER A 11 -10.32 4.69 5.17
N VAL A 12 -9.44 5.06 6.11
CA VAL A 12 -8.66 6.31 6.04
C VAL A 12 -7.69 6.28 4.86
N ILE A 13 -6.95 5.18 4.67
CA ILE A 13 -6.04 5.02 3.51
C ILE A 13 -6.82 5.19 2.21
N ARG A 14 -7.98 4.53 2.09
CA ARG A 14 -8.82 4.60 0.90
C ARG A 14 -9.34 6.01 0.65
N VAL A 15 -9.85 6.70 1.67
CA VAL A 15 -10.36 8.06 1.53
C VAL A 15 -9.29 9.02 1.02
N PHE A 16 -8.07 8.95 1.56
CA PHE A 16 -6.96 9.78 1.07
C PHE A 16 -6.52 9.40 -0.35
N SER A 17 -6.48 8.10 -0.68
CA SER A 17 -6.21 7.60 -2.03
C SER A 17 -7.20 8.16 -3.06
N ASP A 18 -8.51 8.00 -2.79
CA ASP A 18 -9.60 8.44 -3.66
C ASP A 18 -9.63 9.98 -3.78
N SER A 19 -9.20 10.70 -2.74
CA SER A 19 -9.13 12.17 -2.70
C SER A 19 -7.84 12.74 -3.32
N LYS A 20 -6.94 11.88 -3.84
CA LYS A 20 -5.62 12.26 -4.36
C LYS A 20 -4.67 12.90 -3.33
N CYS A 21 -4.95 12.71 -2.04
CA CYS A 21 -4.10 13.11 -0.92
C CYS A 21 -3.04 12.03 -0.69
N TYR A 22 -2.16 11.87 -1.67
CA TYR A 22 -1.26 10.71 -1.76
C TYR A 22 -0.25 10.65 -0.61
N PHE A 23 0.36 11.78 -0.25
CA PHE A 23 1.33 11.83 0.84
C PHE A 23 0.70 11.53 2.20
N GLU A 24 -0.55 11.95 2.41
CA GLU A 24 -1.32 11.63 3.60
C GLU A 24 -1.63 10.13 3.67
N ALA A 25 -2.05 9.51 2.55
CA ALA A 25 -2.26 8.07 2.49
C ALA A 25 -0.98 7.28 2.80
N ILE A 26 0.17 7.72 2.26
CA ILE A 26 1.49 7.16 2.58
C ILE A 26 1.82 7.34 4.06
N GLY A 27 1.55 8.52 4.63
CA GLY A 27 1.74 8.81 6.04
C GLY A 27 0.93 7.86 6.94
N VAL A 28 -0.32 7.57 6.57
CA VAL A 28 -1.20 6.67 7.32
C VAL A 28 -0.69 5.23 7.29
N ILE A 29 -0.22 4.72 6.15
CA ILE A 29 0.33 3.35 6.12
C ILE A 29 1.65 3.25 6.88
N LYS A 30 2.50 4.28 6.81
CA LYS A 30 3.72 4.36 7.62
C LYS A 30 3.41 4.40 9.10
N GLU A 31 2.41 5.19 9.50
CA GLU A 31 1.89 5.21 10.87
C GLU A 31 1.44 3.81 11.26
N MET A 32 0.61 3.15 10.46
CA MET A 32 0.11 1.80 10.72
C MET A 32 1.25 0.79 10.95
N PHE A 33 2.32 0.83 10.15
CA PHE A 33 3.50 -0.03 10.34
C PHE A 33 4.20 0.13 11.71
N LEU A 34 4.05 1.28 12.38
CA LEU A 34 4.62 1.53 13.70
C LEU A 34 3.81 0.89 14.84
N TRP A 35 2.57 0.47 14.60
CA TRP A 35 1.71 -0.15 15.61
C TRP A 35 1.85 -1.68 15.61
N SER A 36 2.27 -2.25 16.73
CA SER A 36 2.42 -3.71 16.89
C SER A 36 1.11 -4.49 16.73
N GLU A 37 -0.02 -3.87 17.07
CA GLU A 37 -1.36 -4.47 17.02
C GLU A 37 -2.01 -4.43 15.62
N PHE A 38 -1.54 -3.53 14.75
CA PHE A 38 -2.17 -3.26 13.46
C PHE A 38 -1.18 -3.46 12.32
N LYS A 39 -1.16 -4.67 11.77
CA LYS A 39 -0.35 -5.02 10.61
C LYS A 39 -1.13 -4.75 9.31
N PRO A 40 -0.54 -4.08 8.30
CA PRO A 40 -1.19 -3.91 7.00
C PRO A 40 -1.61 -5.26 6.42
N ASN A 41 -2.87 -5.36 5.97
CA ASN A 41 -3.39 -6.56 5.33
C ASN A 41 -3.46 -6.37 3.81
N VAL A 42 -3.99 -7.37 3.11
CA VAL A 42 -4.15 -7.29 1.64
C VAL A 42 -4.90 -6.05 1.20
N VAL A 43 -5.92 -5.62 1.94
CA VAL A 43 -6.71 -4.42 1.61
C VAL A 43 -5.85 -3.16 1.78
N SER A 44 -5.08 -3.06 2.86
CA SER A 44 -4.15 -1.95 3.08
C SER A 44 -3.13 -1.85 1.94
N VAL A 45 -2.52 -2.98 1.56
CA VAL A 45 -1.49 -3.07 0.52
C VAL A 45 -2.06 -2.72 -0.86
N VAL A 46 -3.17 -3.33 -1.26
CA VAL A 46 -3.81 -3.07 -2.56
C VAL A 46 -4.29 -1.61 -2.67
N SER A 47 -4.66 -0.98 -1.54
CA SER A 47 -5.11 0.41 -1.54
C SER A 47 -3.97 1.43 -1.69
N VAL A 48 -2.77 1.10 -1.21
CA VAL A 48 -1.62 2.03 -1.25
C VAL A 48 -0.75 1.88 -2.49
N LEU A 49 -0.66 0.67 -3.07
CA LEU A 49 0.21 0.41 -4.22
C LEU A 49 -0.07 1.32 -5.44
N PRO A 50 -1.34 1.62 -5.81
CA PRO A 50 -1.62 2.59 -6.86
C PRO A 50 -1.09 4.00 -6.56
N ILE A 51 -1.04 4.37 -5.29
CA ILE A 51 -0.52 5.66 -4.84
C ILE A 51 1.00 5.70 -5.03
N CYS A 52 1.70 4.64 -4.62
CA CYS A 52 3.14 4.51 -4.84
C CYS A 52 3.48 4.58 -6.34
N ALA A 53 2.66 3.96 -7.19
CA ALA A 53 2.80 4.03 -8.64
C ALA A 53 2.63 5.45 -9.19
N VAL A 54 1.62 6.20 -8.73
CA VAL A 54 1.40 7.60 -9.14
C VAL A 54 2.54 8.52 -8.68
N LEU A 55 3.15 8.21 -7.53
CA LEU A 55 4.31 8.94 -7.01
C LEU A 55 5.65 8.46 -7.59
N GLU A 56 5.63 7.45 -8.47
CA GLU A 56 6.82 6.80 -9.04
C GLU A 56 7.81 6.29 -7.95
N ASP A 57 7.28 5.90 -6.78
CA ASP A 57 8.08 5.50 -5.62
C ASP A 57 8.34 3.98 -5.62
N GLU A 58 9.28 3.55 -6.47
CA GLU A 58 9.71 2.16 -6.59
C GLU A 58 10.25 1.59 -5.26
N ILE A 59 10.92 2.43 -4.47
CA ILE A 59 11.48 2.04 -3.18
C ILE A 59 10.35 1.61 -2.26
N MET A 60 9.29 2.42 -2.14
CA MET A 60 8.15 2.10 -1.30
C MET A 60 7.39 0.86 -1.80
N VAL A 61 7.24 0.68 -3.11
CA VAL A 61 6.66 -0.57 -3.67
C VAL A 61 7.47 -1.79 -3.20
N SER A 62 8.80 -1.69 -3.23
CA SER A 62 9.70 -2.77 -2.82
C SER A 62 9.70 -3.04 -1.31
N GLU A 63 9.60 -2.00 -0.48
CA GLU A 63 9.44 -2.14 0.97
C GLU A 63 8.12 -2.87 1.31
N ILE A 64 7.01 -2.47 0.67
CA ILE A 64 5.69 -3.09 0.87
C ILE A 64 5.70 -4.54 0.34
N HIS A 65 6.38 -4.81 -0.78
CA HIS A 65 6.49 -6.15 -1.32
C HIS A 65 7.29 -7.08 -0.40
N CYS A 66 8.45 -6.63 0.10
CA CYS A 66 9.22 -7.34 1.12
C CYS A 66 8.38 -7.65 2.36
N TYR A 67 7.58 -6.69 2.82
CA TYR A 67 6.63 -6.93 3.89
C TYR A 67 5.59 -8.00 3.51
N GLY A 68 4.98 -7.88 2.33
CA GLY A 68 3.97 -8.81 1.83
C GLY A 68 4.45 -10.26 1.82
N ILE A 69 5.68 -10.50 1.37
CA ILE A 69 6.31 -11.82 1.41
C ILE A 69 6.50 -12.31 2.85
N LYS A 70 7.02 -11.45 3.74
CA LYS A 70 7.26 -11.80 5.15
C LYS A 70 5.99 -12.21 5.90
N VAL A 71 4.84 -11.69 5.50
CA VAL A 71 3.54 -11.98 6.15
C VAL A 71 2.62 -12.88 5.30
N GLY A 72 3.11 -13.41 4.18
CA GLY A 72 2.36 -14.35 3.33
C GLY A 72 1.22 -13.71 2.50
N LEU A 73 1.27 -12.40 2.25
CA LEU A 73 0.32 -11.73 1.37
C LEU A 73 0.59 -12.02 -0.11
N ASP A 74 1.80 -12.42 -0.47
CA ASP A 74 2.23 -12.81 -1.81
C ASP A 74 1.45 -14.02 -2.36
N PHE A 75 0.91 -14.89 -1.49
CA PHE A 75 0.01 -15.98 -1.89
C PHE A 75 -1.39 -15.51 -2.33
N GLN A 76 -1.74 -14.25 -2.10
CA GLN A 76 -3.03 -13.70 -2.49
C GLN A 76 -2.94 -13.10 -3.89
N VAL A 77 -3.74 -13.65 -4.82
CA VAL A 77 -3.78 -13.19 -6.22
C VAL A 77 -4.02 -11.68 -6.34
N SER A 78 -4.87 -11.11 -5.47
CA SER A 78 -5.13 -9.67 -5.44
C SER A 78 -3.88 -8.84 -5.08
N ALA A 79 -3.06 -9.32 -4.15
CA ALA A 79 -1.80 -8.65 -3.81
C ALA A 79 -0.79 -8.78 -4.96
N GLY A 80 -0.63 -9.99 -5.50
CA GLY A 80 0.27 -10.24 -6.64
C GLY A 80 -0.05 -9.35 -7.85
N ASN A 81 -1.33 -9.26 -8.23
CA ASN A 81 -1.76 -8.39 -9.32
C ASN A 81 -1.47 -6.91 -9.04
N ALA A 82 -1.69 -6.45 -7.81
CA ALA A 82 -1.40 -5.08 -7.43
C ALA A 82 0.09 -4.76 -7.45
N PHE A 83 0.96 -5.70 -7.03
CA PHE A 83 2.41 -5.52 -7.12
C PHE A 83 2.88 -5.44 -8.57
N VAL A 84 2.41 -6.33 -9.44
CA VAL A 84 2.76 -6.32 -10.88
C VAL A 84 2.35 -4.99 -11.51
N ASP A 85 1.13 -4.52 -11.26
CA ASP A 85 0.64 -3.24 -11.75
C ASP A 85 1.48 -2.05 -11.25
N ALA A 86 1.80 -2.03 -9.94
CA ALA A 86 2.60 -0.96 -9.35
C ALA A 86 4.02 -0.92 -9.88
N TYR A 87 4.72 -2.06 -9.94
CA TYR A 87 6.07 -2.12 -10.53
C TYR A 87 6.08 -1.73 -12.00
N GLY A 88 5.10 -2.20 -12.79
CA GLY A 88 5.00 -1.85 -14.21
C GLY A 88 4.85 -0.34 -14.43
N LYS A 89 4.09 0.35 -13.56
CA LYS A 89 3.90 1.80 -13.61
C LYS A 89 5.11 2.58 -13.08
N CYS A 90 5.76 2.12 -12.00
CA CYS A 90 6.96 2.78 -11.47
C CYS A 90 8.18 2.64 -12.40
N LEU A 91 8.37 1.47 -13.01
CA LEU A 91 9.54 1.18 -13.86
C LEU A 91 9.41 1.68 -15.29
N ASN A 92 8.28 2.33 -15.62
CA ASN A 92 7.98 2.95 -16.91
C ASN A 92 8.42 2.07 -18.11
N VAL A 93 7.78 0.89 -18.24
CA VAL A 93 8.12 -0.09 -19.29
C VAL A 93 7.93 0.46 -20.72
N GLU A 94 7.27 1.63 -20.87
CA GLU A 94 7.12 2.37 -22.14
C GLU A 94 8.33 3.25 -22.52
N SER A 95 9.35 3.35 -21.65
CA SER A 95 10.56 4.16 -21.91
C SER A 95 11.76 3.39 -22.49
N LEU A 96 11.54 2.14 -22.92
CA LEU A 96 12.50 1.29 -23.66
C LEU A 96 12.14 1.22 -25.15
#